data_AF-A0A7S0RSZ8-F1
#
_entry.id   AF-A0A7S0RSZ8-F1
#
_cell.length_a   1.000
_cell.length_b   1.000
_cell.length_c   1.000
_cell.angle_alpha   90.00
_cell.angle_beta   90.00
_cell.angle_gamma   90.00
#
_symmetry.space_group_name_H-M   'P 1'
#
loop_
_entity.id
_entity.type
_entity.pdbx_description
1 polymer ?
#
loop_
_entity_poly.entity_id
_entity_poly.type
_entity_poly.pdbx_seq_one_letter_code
_entity_poly.pdbx_strand_id
1 'polypeptide(L)'
;GPCTVKPGQVLALMGPSGSGKSSLLQVMGGRSRARVTGTMHFNGAPLHKAVKRKLGFVTQDDLLYAELTVYETLYYAAMLRLPHDWSRDAKLARVEMVLQGLGLTK
;
A
#
# COMPACT_ATOMS: atom_id res chain seq x y z
N GLY A 1 15.31 15.24 16.05
CA GLY A 1 14.54 14.14 16.67
C GLY A 1 14.15 13.12 15.62
N PRO A 2 13.81 11.87 15.99
CA PRO A 2 13.30 10.88 15.03
C PRO A 2 11.97 11.35 14.44
N CYS A 3 11.80 11.25 13.12
CA CYS A 3 10.51 11.47 12.48
C CYS A 3 9.55 10.34 12.88
N THR A 4 8.42 10.69 13.50
CA THR A 4 7.43 9.73 14.02
C THR A 4 6.05 10.07 13.49
N VAL A 5 5.34 9.07 12.98
CA VAL A 5 3.95 9.18 12.51
C VAL A 5 3.08 8.33 13.42
N LYS A 6 2.04 8.93 14.00
CA LYS A 6 1.07 8.26 14.87
C LYS A 6 -0.15 7.77 14.07
N PRO A 7 -0.90 6.77 14.57
CA PRO A 7 -2.17 6.38 13.97
C PRO A 7 -3.09 7.59 13.76
N GLY A 8 -3.71 7.66 12.57
CA GLY A 8 -4.59 8.77 12.18
C GLY A 8 -3.89 10.01 11.61
N GLN A 9 -2.55 10.05 11.59
CA GLN A 9 -1.81 11.17 11.00
C GLN A 9 -1.52 10.96 9.51
N VAL A 10 -1.58 12.06 8.76
CA VAL A 10 -1.11 12.13 7.38
C VAL A 10 0.23 12.88 7.37
N LEU A 11 1.27 12.24 6.82
CA LEU A 11 2.58 12.86 6.63
C LEU A 11 2.82 13.13 5.14
N ALA A 12 3.08 14.39 4.80
CA ALA A 12 3.47 14.79 3.45
C ALA A 12 4.99 14.95 3.34
N LEU A 13 5.59 14.36 2.30
CA LEU A 13 7.01 14.51 1.97
C LEU A 13 7.16 15.52 0.82
N MET A 14 7.72 16.69 1.11
CA MET A 14 7.83 17.81 0.16
C MET A 14 9.29 18.16 -0.14
N GLY A 15 9.54 18.67 -1.35
CA GLY A 15 10.88 19.05 -1.81
C GLY A 15 10.97 19.11 -3.34
N PRO A 16 12.03 19.72 -3.89
CA PRO A 16 12.20 19.93 -5.35
C PRO A 16 12.31 18.61 -6.11
N SER A 17 12.08 18.64 -7.43
CA SER A 17 12.30 17.45 -8.27
C SER A 17 13.74 16.93 -8.11
N GLY A 18 13.92 15.61 -8.12
CA GLY A 18 15.23 14.97 -7.91
C GLY A 18 15.72 14.92 -6.46
N SER A 19 15.02 15.50 -5.48
CA SER A 19 15.46 15.49 -4.07
C SER A 19 15.39 14.13 -3.35
N GLY A 20 15.09 13.04 -4.07
CA GLY A 20 15.05 11.68 -3.52
C GLY A 20 13.75 11.28 -2.81
N LYS A 21 12.65 12.04 -2.94
CA LYS A 21 11.35 11.74 -2.29
C LYS A 21 10.83 10.34 -2.63
N SER A 22 10.74 10.03 -3.92
CA SER A 22 10.28 8.72 -4.41
C SER A 22 11.23 7.61 -3.95
N SER A 23 12.54 7.87 -3.93
CA SER A 23 13.55 6.93 -3.42
C SER A 23 13.34 6.65 -1.93
N LEU A 24 13.07 7.67 -1.12
CA LEU A 24 12.76 7.51 0.31
C LEU A 24 11.48 6.69 0.51
N LEU A 25 10.41 6.99 -0.23
CA LEU A 25 9.17 6.20 -0.19
C LEU A 25 9.43 4.73 -0.58
N GLN A 26 10.23 4.46 -1.61
CA GLN A 26 10.60 3.09 -1.99
C GLN A 26 11.41 2.36 -0.91
N VAL A 27 12.30 3.05 -0.20
CA VAL A 27 13.01 2.50 0.96
C VAL A 27 12.02 2.14 2.07
N MET A 28 11.10 3.05 2.41
CA MET A 28 10.08 2.81 3.44
C MET A 28 9.11 1.68 3.08
N GLY A 29 8.71 1.60 1.81
CA GLY A 29 7.89 0.52 1.27
C GLY A 29 8.63 -0.81 1.07
N GLY A 30 9.94 -0.86 1.35
CA GLY A 30 10.76 -2.07 1.22
C GLY A 30 10.99 -2.53 -0.22
N ARG A 31 10.92 -1.62 -1.20
CA ARG A 31 11.08 -1.88 -2.64
C ARG A 31 12.42 -1.39 -3.22
N SER A 32 13.19 -0.62 -2.45
CA SER A 32 14.51 -0.14 -2.88
C SER A 32 15.53 -1.28 -2.98
N ARG A 33 16.35 -1.24 -4.04
CA ARG A 33 17.52 -2.12 -4.23
C ARG A 33 18.83 -1.45 -3.80
N ALA A 34 18.78 -0.18 -3.40
CA ALA A 34 19.96 0.56 -2.99
C ALA A 34 20.47 0.08 -1.62
N ARG A 35 21.74 0.35 -1.34
CA ARG A 35 22.31 0.18 0.00
C ARG A 35 21.69 1.25 0.91
N VAL A 36 20.94 0.81 1.92
CA VAL A 36 20.27 1.69 2.88
C VAL A 36 20.98 1.59 4.23
N THR A 37 21.24 2.73 4.85
CA THR A 37 21.70 2.85 6.24
C THR A 37 20.63 3.53 7.09
N GLY A 38 20.71 3.37 8.41
CA GLY A 38 19.72 3.89 9.36
C GLY A 38 18.72 2.85 9.84
N THR A 39 17.77 3.27 10.67
CA THR A 39 16.79 2.40 11.31
C THR A 39 15.37 2.90 11.08
N MET A 40 14.43 1.97 10.99
CA MET A 40 13.01 2.26 10.81
C MET A 40 12.21 1.25 11.62
N HIS A 41 11.26 1.76 12.40
CA HIS A 41 10.45 0.98 13.31
C HIS A 41 8.98 1.12 12.95
N PHE A 42 8.23 0.03 13.08
CA PHE A 42 6.78 0.00 12.99
C PHE A 42 6.25 -0.49 14.34
N ASN A 43 5.49 0.36 15.03
CA ASN A 43 5.00 0.09 16.40
C ASN A 43 6.12 -0.33 17.38
N GLY A 44 7.25 0.37 17.34
CA GLY A 44 8.40 0.11 18.23
C GLY A 44 9.28 -1.09 17.85
N ALA A 45 8.87 -1.90 16.88
CA ALA A 45 9.65 -3.05 16.40
C ALA A 45 10.36 -2.74 15.07
N PRO A 46 11.55 -3.30 14.81
CA PRO A 46 12.18 -3.23 13.50
C PRO A 46 11.27 -3.79 12.39
N LEU A 47 11.37 -3.18 11.22
CA LEU A 47 10.66 -3.70 10.05
C LEU A 47 11.15 -5.09 9.65
N HIS A 48 10.24 -6.04 9.66
CA HIS A 48 10.46 -7.41 9.21
C HIS A 48 9.42 -7.81 8.16
N LYS A 49 9.63 -8.96 7.50
CA LYS A 49 8.85 -9.40 6.33
C LYS A 49 7.33 -9.41 6.57
N ALA A 50 6.88 -9.79 7.77
CA ALA A 50 5.45 -9.85 8.09
C ALA A 50 4.81 -8.46 8.19
N VAL A 51 5.49 -7.47 8.77
CA VAL A 51 5.02 -6.08 8.81
C VAL A 51 4.96 -5.49 7.40
N LYS A 52 5.97 -5.76 6.56
CA LYS A 52 5.96 -5.28 5.17
C LYS A 52 4.72 -5.75 4.38
N ARG A 53 4.18 -6.94 4.67
CA ARG A 53 2.93 -7.44 4.07
C ARG A 53 1.67 -6.70 4.52
N LYS A 54 1.74 -5.94 5.62
CA LYS A 54 0.64 -5.10 6.13
C LYS A 54 0.70 -3.67 5.61
N LEU A 55 1.78 -3.29 4.91
CA LEU A 55 1.95 -1.96 4.33
C LEU A 55 1.43 -1.93 2.89
N GLY A 56 0.54 -0.99 2.59
CA GLY A 56 0.16 -0.65 1.22
C GLY A 56 1.18 0.30 0.60
N PHE A 57 1.57 0.06 -0.66
CA PHE A 57 2.40 0.98 -1.43
C PHE A 57 1.79 1.16 -2.81
N VAL A 58 1.41 2.39 -3.15
CA VAL A 58 0.90 2.77 -4.46
C VAL A 58 2.07 3.32 -5.27
N THR A 59 2.34 2.72 -6.43
CA THR A 59 3.42 3.14 -7.34
C THR A 59 3.01 4.37 -8.14
N GLN A 60 3.99 5.07 -8.73
CA GLN A 60 3.70 6.17 -9.64
C GLN A 60 3.07 5.69 -10.96
N ASP A 61 3.50 4.52 -11.44
CA ASP A 61 2.92 3.89 -12.62
C ASP A 61 1.74 2.98 -12.24
N ASP A 62 0.67 3.05 -13.02
CA ASP A 62 -0.47 2.15 -12.93
C ASP A 62 -0.14 0.80 -13.57
N LEU A 63 -0.24 -0.27 -12.78
CA LEU A 63 -0.11 -1.64 -13.24
C LEU A 63 -1.51 -2.27 -13.31
N LEU A 64 -2.27 -1.91 -14.34
CA LEU A 64 -3.61 -2.44 -14.58
C LEU A 64 -3.63 -3.19 -15.92
N TYR A 65 -4.36 -4.30 -15.96
CA TYR A 65 -4.65 -5.02 -17.20
C TYR A 65 -5.78 -4.30 -17.92
N ALA A 66 -5.53 -3.84 -19.15
CA ALA A 66 -6.47 -3.04 -19.92
C ALA A 66 -7.76 -3.80 -20.27
N GLU A 67 -7.69 -5.14 -20.27
CA GLU A 67 -8.79 -6.04 -20.58
C GLU A 67 -9.75 -6.25 -19.40
N LEU A 68 -9.37 -5.80 -18.19
CA LEU A 68 -10.19 -5.97 -16.99
C LEU A 68 -10.97 -4.69 -16.67
N THR A 69 -12.23 -4.89 -16.30
CA THR A 69 -13.03 -3.83 -15.67
C THR A 69 -12.48 -3.49 -14.28
N VAL A 70 -12.90 -2.33 -13.75
CA VAL A 70 -12.59 -1.91 -12.37
C VAL A 70 -13.04 -2.97 -11.36
N TYR A 71 -14.24 -3.53 -11.56
CA TYR A 71 -14.79 -4.57 -10.71
C TYR A 71 -13.91 -5.83 -10.75
N GLU A 72 -13.56 -6.33 -11.93
CA GLU A 72 -12.73 -7.53 -12.08
C GLU A 72 -11.34 -7.35 -11.47
N THR A 73 -10.73 -6.18 -11.65
CA THR A 73 -9.44 -5.84 -11.04
C THR A 73 -9.51 -5.96 -9.51
N LEU A 74 -10.53 -5.37 -8.89
CA LEU A 74 -10.71 -5.44 -7.45
C LEU A 74 -11.11 -6.83 -6.97
N TYR A 75 -11.91 -7.56 -7.75
CA TYR A 75 -12.27 -8.95 -7.48
C TYR A 75 -11.02 -9.84 -7.42
N TYR A 76 -10.17 -9.81 -8.44
CA TYR A 76 -8.95 -10.62 -8.46
C TYR A 76 -7.97 -10.19 -7.35
N ALA A 77 -7.82 -8.89 -7.11
CA ALA A 77 -7.01 -8.40 -5.99
C ALA A 77 -7.52 -8.92 -4.65
N ALA A 78 -8.84 -8.92 -4.43
CA ALA A 78 -9.46 -9.43 -3.22
C ALA A 78 -9.24 -10.94 -3.06
N MET A 79 -9.44 -11.73 -4.12
CA MET A 79 -9.24 -13.18 -4.08
C MET A 79 -7.80 -13.56 -3.75
N LEU A 80 -6.83 -12.84 -4.31
CA LEU A 80 -5.40 -13.16 -4.17
C LEU A 80 -4.75 -12.57 -2.91
N ARG A 81 -5.23 -11.42 -2.41
CA ARG A 81 -4.57 -10.67 -1.33
C ARG A 81 -5.29 -10.69 0.00
N LEU A 82 -6.61 -10.91 0.02
CA LEU A 82 -7.33 -11.04 1.29
C LEU A 82 -7.07 -12.41 1.92
N PRO A 83 -7.13 -12.51 3.25
CA PRO A 83 -6.92 -13.76 3.97
C PRO A 83 -7.76 -14.94 3.43
N HIS A 84 -7.22 -16.15 3.52
CA HIS A 84 -7.85 -17.35 2.96
C HIS A 84 -9.05 -17.86 3.79
N ASP A 85 -9.09 -17.49 5.07
CA ASP A 85 -10.15 -17.79 6.03
C ASP A 85 -11.39 -16.90 5.85
N TRP A 86 -11.31 -15.83 5.04
CA TRP A 86 -12.47 -15.05 4.65
C TRP A 86 -13.33 -15.83 3.65
N SER A 87 -14.64 -15.90 3.93
CA SER A 87 -15.61 -16.45 2.97
C SER A 87 -15.60 -15.67 1.66
N ARG A 88 -16.00 -16.32 0.59
CA ARG A 88 -16.14 -15.68 -0.73
C ARG A 88 -17.04 -14.44 -0.64
N ASP A 89 -18.16 -14.55 0.07
CA ASP A 89 -19.12 -13.45 0.23
C ASP A 89 -18.53 -12.28 1.02
N ALA A 90 -17.73 -12.54 2.07
CA ALA A 90 -17.04 -11.49 2.81
C ALA A 90 -16.02 -10.74 1.94
N LYS A 91 -15.28 -11.47 1.08
CA LYS A 91 -14.36 -10.86 0.12
C LYS A 91 -15.10 -10.03 -0.93
N LEU A 92 -16.23 -10.51 -1.44
CA LEU A 92 -17.08 -9.76 -2.39
C LEU A 92 -17.68 -8.51 -1.75
N ALA A 93 -18.20 -8.60 -0.53
CA ALA A 93 -18.66 -7.44 0.23
C ALA A 93 -17.55 -6.40 0.41
N ARG A 94 -16.30 -6.84 0.58
CA ARG A 94 -15.14 -5.94 0.64
C ARG A 94 -14.86 -5.23 -0.68
N VAL A 95 -15.03 -5.91 -1.82
CA VAL A 95 -14.91 -5.30 -3.15
C VAL A 95 -15.96 -4.19 -3.31
N GLU A 96 -17.21 -4.47 -2.98
CA GLU A 96 -18.30 -3.49 -3.07
C GLU A 96 -18.06 -2.27 -2.18
N MET A 97 -17.64 -2.49 -0.93
CA MET A 97 -17.28 -1.39 -0.03
C MET A 97 -16.17 -0.49 -0.58
N VAL A 98 -15.18 -1.07 -1.28
CA VAL A 98 -14.09 -0.30 -1.88
C VAL A 98 -14.59 0.48 -3.11
N LEU A 99 -15.41 -0.13 -3.96
CA LEU A 99 -16.02 0.55 -5.12
C LEU A 99 -16.86 1.75 -4.67
N GLN A 100 -17.69 1.57 -3.65
CA GLN A 100 -18.50 2.65 -3.08
C GLN A 100 -17.62 3.74 -2.46
N GLY A 101 -16.65 3.36 -1.62
CA GLY A 101 -15.76 4.32 -0.96
C GLY A 101 -14.89 5.13 -1.92
N LEU A 102 -14.65 4.63 -3.14
CA LEU A 102 -13.93 5.33 -4.21
C LEU A 102 -14.84 6.06 -5.21
N GLY A 103 -16.17 5.96 -5.07
CA GLY A 103 -17.11 6.55 -6.04
C GLY A 103 -17.07 5.89 -7.41
N LEU A 104 -16.72 4.61 -7.47
CA LEU A 104 -16.61 3.81 -8.71
C LEU A 104 -17.82 2.89 -8.93
N THR A 105 -18.89 3.10 -8.16
CA THR A 105 -20.19 2.47 -8.41
C THR A 105 -20.90 3.25 -9.52
N LYS A 106 -21.44 2.51 -10.51
CA LYS A 106 -22.26 3.09 -11.57
C LYS A 106 -23.68 3.37 -11.07
#